data_AF-A0A3D0I4V2-F1
#
_entry.id   AF-A0A3D0I4V2-F1
#
_cell.length_a   1.000
_cell.length_b   1.000
_cell.length_c   1.000
_cell.angle_alpha   90.00
_cell.angle_beta   90.00
_cell.angle_gamma   90.00
#
_symmetry.space_group_name_H-M   'P 1'
#
loop_
_entity.id
_entity.type
_entity.pdbx_description
1 polymer ?
#
loop_
_entity_poly.entity_id
_entity_poly.type
_entity_poly.pdbx_seq_one_letter_code
_entity_poly.pdbx_strand_id
1 'polypeptide(L)'
;RTFSVGGVPIQSTRFWQALSLDTRWEASRRTAAFMLSNFLHGEQGALMVAAQLVNAVPHTDGKFYAATQTMDEARHVEVFAAYIGKLGHVVPIAPGLKKLLDAVLAAPGWLEKAVGMQIVTEGLALYAFRDMRNQTQEPLLKQLLTYVSRDEARHTGYGIKYLSAVLPTLSDEQRAELEDFAFESARLLIDSRAGVSMRDSVMEIWRGAGIDPALAFAEIAKERETLVQAIQKTGGRRGPIRGFVIPTLRTIGLFSPRIEAHFEDMFAHIPGPGLGPIANDPKGIPEDLEAWVNEGA
;
A
#
# COMPACT_ATOMS: atom_id res chain seq x y z
N ARG A 1 -12.28 -11.92 -11.81
CA ARG A 1 -11.96 -12.58 -10.52
C ARG A 1 -11.95 -11.48 -9.46
N THR A 2 -12.52 -11.70 -8.28
CA THR A 2 -12.40 -10.75 -7.15
C THR A 2 -10.96 -10.72 -6.67
N PHE A 3 -10.48 -9.52 -6.36
CA PHE A 3 -9.18 -9.29 -5.72
C PHE A 3 -9.24 -9.78 -4.27
N SER A 4 -8.13 -10.26 -3.72
CA SER A 4 -8.08 -10.56 -2.30
C SER A 4 -8.38 -9.28 -1.52
N VAL A 5 -9.41 -9.30 -0.67
CA VAL A 5 -9.72 -8.12 0.16
C VAL A 5 -8.80 -8.18 1.37
N GLY A 6 -7.86 -7.24 1.43
CA GLY A 6 -6.82 -7.19 2.46
C GLY A 6 -5.80 -8.33 2.37
N GLY A 7 -5.72 -9.12 1.29
CA GLY A 7 -4.82 -10.29 1.23
C GLY A 7 -5.43 -11.59 1.76
N VAL A 8 -6.75 -11.63 2.01
CA VAL A 8 -7.46 -12.89 2.28
C VAL A 8 -7.92 -13.49 0.95
N PRO A 9 -7.48 -14.70 0.56
CA PRO A 9 -7.88 -15.33 -0.68
C PRO A 9 -9.28 -15.96 -0.57
N ILE A 10 -10.31 -15.16 -0.26
CA ILE A 10 -11.69 -15.64 -0.07
C ILE A 10 -12.21 -16.45 -1.26
N GLN A 11 -11.67 -16.21 -2.45
CA GLN A 11 -11.95 -16.97 -3.67
C GLN A 11 -11.63 -18.48 -3.58
N SER A 12 -10.77 -18.89 -2.65
CA SER A 12 -10.46 -20.31 -2.42
C SER A 12 -11.47 -21.01 -1.51
N THR A 13 -12.42 -20.28 -0.91
CA THR A 13 -13.42 -20.84 0.02
C THR A 13 -14.61 -21.42 -0.73
N ARG A 14 -15.25 -22.45 -0.17
CA ARG A 14 -16.51 -22.99 -0.67
C ARG A 14 -17.63 -21.96 -0.56
N PHE A 15 -17.62 -21.15 0.49
CA PHE A 15 -18.54 -20.00 0.61
C PHE A 15 -18.56 -19.17 -0.66
N TRP A 16 -17.38 -18.71 -1.11
CA TRP A 16 -17.28 -17.89 -2.31
C TRP A 16 -17.70 -18.64 -3.57
N GLN A 17 -17.30 -19.90 -3.71
CA GLN A 17 -17.63 -20.72 -4.89
C GLN A 17 -19.12 -21.02 -5.02
N ALA A 18 -19.85 -21.05 -3.89
CA ALA A 18 -21.30 -21.26 -3.85
C ALA A 18 -22.12 -20.01 -4.23
N LEU A 19 -21.52 -18.82 -4.25
CA LEU A 19 -22.20 -17.60 -4.67
C LEU A 19 -22.51 -17.62 -6.18
N SER A 20 -23.63 -17.01 -6.56
CA SER A 20 -24.00 -16.83 -7.97
C SER A 20 -22.92 -16.06 -8.74
N LEU A 21 -22.89 -16.23 -10.07
CA LEU A 21 -21.95 -15.48 -10.90
C LEU A 21 -22.15 -13.96 -10.78
N ASP A 22 -23.40 -13.51 -10.73
CA ASP A 22 -23.75 -12.09 -10.61
C ASP A 22 -23.30 -11.50 -9.28
N THR A 23 -23.52 -12.21 -8.16
CA THR A 23 -23.06 -11.77 -6.84
C THR A 23 -21.54 -11.70 -6.78
N ARG A 24 -20.83 -12.70 -7.35
CA ARG A 24 -19.37 -12.68 -7.42
C ARG A 24 -18.85 -11.54 -8.29
N TRP A 25 -19.51 -11.25 -9.40
CA TRP A 25 -19.18 -10.14 -10.28
C TRP A 25 -19.35 -8.80 -9.55
N GLU A 26 -20.50 -8.57 -8.92
CA GLU A 26 -20.79 -7.30 -8.25
C GLU A 26 -19.85 -7.06 -7.07
N ALA A 27 -19.56 -8.10 -6.27
CA ALA A 27 -18.54 -8.01 -5.22
C ALA A 27 -17.14 -7.74 -5.82
N SER A 28 -16.75 -8.40 -6.91
CA SER A 28 -15.47 -8.13 -7.62
C SER A 28 -15.38 -6.65 -8.03
N ARG A 29 -16.42 -6.15 -8.69
CA ARG A 29 -16.48 -4.80 -9.26
C ARG A 29 -16.41 -3.74 -8.17
N ARG A 30 -17.16 -3.91 -7.07
CA ARG A 30 -17.14 -3.00 -5.92
C ARG A 30 -15.80 -3.01 -5.20
N THR A 31 -15.19 -4.18 -5.01
CA THR A 31 -13.83 -4.29 -4.48
C THR A 31 -12.83 -3.55 -5.37
N ALA A 32 -12.90 -3.75 -6.69
CA ALA A 32 -12.03 -3.06 -7.64
C ALA A 32 -12.19 -1.53 -7.56
N ALA A 33 -13.44 -1.05 -7.58
CA ALA A 33 -13.74 0.38 -7.48
C ALA A 33 -13.22 0.98 -6.17
N PHE A 34 -13.37 0.26 -5.05
CA PHE A 34 -12.84 0.69 -3.76
C PHE A 34 -11.31 0.78 -3.75
N MET A 35 -10.62 -0.27 -4.22
CA MET A 35 -9.15 -0.29 -4.26
C MET A 35 -8.60 0.79 -5.18
N LEU A 36 -9.13 0.89 -6.41
CA LEU A 36 -8.66 1.84 -7.42
C LEU A 36 -8.95 3.29 -7.03
N SER A 37 -10.05 3.56 -6.34
CA SER A 37 -10.30 4.91 -5.81
C SER A 37 -9.29 5.28 -4.72
N ASN A 38 -8.87 4.32 -3.89
CA ASN A 38 -7.81 4.59 -2.91
C ASN A 38 -6.44 4.73 -3.57
N PHE A 39 -6.17 4.05 -4.69
CA PHE A 39 -4.98 4.32 -5.50
C PHE A 39 -5.03 5.75 -6.05
N LEU A 40 -6.12 6.14 -6.71
CA LEU A 40 -6.34 7.51 -7.18
C LEU A 40 -6.10 8.56 -6.08
N HIS A 41 -6.64 8.35 -4.88
CA HIS A 41 -6.44 9.26 -3.76
C HIS A 41 -5.00 9.28 -3.25
N GLY A 42 -4.31 8.14 -3.28
CA GLY A 42 -2.86 8.05 -3.08
C GLY A 42 -2.12 8.97 -4.05
N GLU A 43 -2.36 8.82 -5.36
CA GLU A 43 -1.68 9.60 -6.39
C GLU A 43 -1.99 11.10 -6.29
N GLN A 44 -3.21 11.46 -5.86
CA GLN A 44 -3.54 12.86 -5.58
C GLN A 44 -2.67 13.43 -4.45
N GLY A 45 -2.44 12.66 -3.40
CA GLY A 45 -1.54 13.04 -2.31
C GLY A 45 -0.08 13.07 -2.76
N ALA A 46 0.36 12.07 -3.54
CA ALA A 46 1.70 12.00 -4.13
C ALA A 46 1.98 13.22 -5.01
N LEU A 47 1.05 13.57 -5.91
CA LEU A 47 1.10 14.77 -6.74
C LEU A 47 1.33 16.03 -5.89
N MET A 48 0.54 16.20 -4.82
CA MET A 48 0.62 17.38 -3.96
C MET A 48 1.95 17.44 -3.19
N VAL A 49 2.44 16.31 -2.66
CA VAL A 49 3.72 16.28 -1.93
C VAL A 49 4.91 16.44 -2.87
N ALA A 50 4.91 15.79 -4.04
CA ALA A 50 5.94 15.97 -5.06
C ALA A 50 6.04 17.45 -5.47
N ALA A 51 4.91 18.12 -5.68
CA ALA A 51 4.88 19.56 -5.97
C ALA A 51 5.46 20.40 -4.82
N GLN A 52 5.19 20.05 -3.55
CA GLN A 52 5.83 20.72 -2.40
C GLN A 52 7.35 20.48 -2.38
N LEU A 53 7.81 19.28 -2.70
CA LEU A 53 9.23 18.90 -2.71
C LEU A 53 10.03 19.66 -3.78
N VAL A 54 9.43 19.99 -4.93
CA VAL A 54 10.06 20.87 -5.94
C VAL A 54 10.55 22.18 -5.30
N ASN A 55 9.76 22.75 -4.40
CA ASN A 55 10.13 23.97 -3.69
C ASN A 55 11.01 23.70 -2.46
N ALA A 56 10.68 22.66 -1.68
CA ALA A 56 11.24 22.45 -0.34
C ALA A 56 12.61 21.75 -0.33
N VAL A 57 12.90 20.85 -1.28
CA VAL A 57 14.17 20.12 -1.32
C VAL A 57 15.33 21.08 -1.62
N PRO A 58 16.45 21.05 -0.84
CA PRO A 58 17.54 22.00 -1.01
C PRO A 58 18.46 21.68 -2.21
N HIS A 59 18.51 20.41 -2.63
CA HIS A 59 19.41 19.96 -3.70
C HIS A 59 18.76 20.10 -5.07
N THR A 60 19.48 20.69 -6.04
CA THR A 60 18.99 20.91 -7.42
C THR A 60 18.50 19.62 -8.08
N ASP A 61 19.28 18.54 -8.00
CA ASP A 61 18.91 17.25 -8.60
C ASP A 61 17.61 16.69 -7.99
N GLY A 62 17.40 16.92 -6.69
CA GLY A 62 16.16 16.52 -6.04
C GLY A 62 14.95 17.35 -6.43
N LYS A 63 15.14 18.62 -6.79
CA LYS A 63 14.08 19.44 -7.39
C LYS A 63 13.72 18.95 -8.79
N PHE A 64 14.72 18.61 -9.61
CA PHE A 64 14.48 18.06 -10.95
C PHE A 64 13.72 16.75 -10.87
N TYR A 65 14.11 15.88 -9.94
CA TYR A 65 13.41 14.64 -9.71
C TYR A 65 11.95 14.86 -9.27
N ALA A 66 11.75 15.69 -8.24
CA ALA A 66 10.41 15.99 -7.73
C ALA A 66 9.50 16.60 -8.82
N ALA A 67 10.06 17.38 -9.75
CA ALA A 67 9.30 17.95 -10.87
C ALA A 67 8.85 16.87 -11.87
N THR A 68 9.72 15.92 -12.18
CA THR A 68 9.36 14.75 -12.99
C THR A 68 8.27 13.94 -12.32
N GLN A 69 8.45 13.60 -11.04
CA GLN A 69 7.45 12.86 -10.29
C GLN A 69 6.11 13.61 -10.27
N THR A 70 6.09 14.93 -10.03
CA THR A 70 4.85 15.73 -10.08
C THR A 70 4.09 15.54 -11.40
N MET A 71 4.80 15.47 -12.53
CA MET A 71 4.19 15.22 -13.83
C MET A 71 3.69 13.77 -13.96
N ASP A 72 4.43 12.80 -13.43
CA ASP A 72 4.06 11.39 -13.42
C ASP A 72 2.77 11.17 -12.61
N GLU A 73 2.70 11.69 -11.38
CA GLU A 73 1.53 11.57 -10.52
C GLU A 73 0.28 12.23 -11.13
N ALA A 74 0.45 13.35 -11.84
CA ALA A 74 -0.66 13.98 -12.55
C ALA A 74 -1.26 13.04 -13.62
N ARG A 75 -0.42 12.29 -14.34
CA ARG A 75 -0.86 11.28 -15.33
C ARG A 75 -1.51 10.09 -14.63
N HIS A 76 -1.00 9.67 -13.48
CA HIS A 76 -1.58 8.56 -12.72
C HIS A 76 -2.98 8.91 -12.18
N VAL A 77 -3.15 10.12 -11.64
CA VAL A 77 -4.46 10.66 -11.25
C VAL A 77 -5.44 10.62 -12.43
N GLU A 78 -5.02 11.09 -13.61
CA GLU A 78 -5.86 11.09 -14.81
C GLU A 78 -6.27 9.68 -15.23
N VAL A 79 -5.31 8.75 -15.32
CA VAL A 79 -5.59 7.40 -15.83
C VAL A 79 -6.44 6.57 -14.86
N PHE A 80 -6.21 6.69 -13.55
CA PHE A 80 -7.06 6.02 -12.56
C PHE A 80 -8.47 6.59 -12.56
N ALA A 81 -8.64 7.91 -12.61
CA ALA A 81 -9.97 8.54 -12.71
C ALA A 81 -10.72 8.08 -13.96
N ALA A 82 -10.05 8.04 -15.12
CA ALA A 82 -10.62 7.57 -16.37
C ALA A 82 -11.04 6.08 -16.31
N TYR A 83 -10.21 5.23 -15.70
CA TYR A 83 -10.53 3.81 -15.55
C TYR A 83 -11.69 3.58 -14.56
N ILE A 84 -11.72 4.29 -13.43
CA ILE A 84 -12.83 4.22 -12.46
C ILE A 84 -14.14 4.66 -13.09
N GLY A 85 -14.13 5.68 -13.97
CA GLY A 85 -15.31 6.09 -14.73
C GLY A 85 -15.92 4.98 -15.60
N LYS A 86 -15.13 3.97 -16.00
CA LYS A 86 -15.63 2.77 -16.69
C LYS A 86 -16.21 1.72 -15.74
N LEU A 87 -15.72 1.67 -14.49
CA LEU A 87 -16.21 0.75 -13.45
C LEU A 87 -17.43 1.27 -12.68
N GLY A 88 -17.58 2.60 -12.61
CA GLY A 88 -18.61 3.28 -11.82
C GLY A 88 -18.19 4.69 -11.45
N HIS A 89 -18.04 4.93 -10.15
CA HIS A 89 -17.70 6.24 -9.59
C HIS A 89 -16.54 6.11 -8.60
N VAL A 90 -15.83 7.22 -8.39
CA VAL A 90 -14.82 7.34 -7.34
C VAL A 90 -15.49 7.22 -5.99
N VAL A 91 -15.02 6.28 -5.16
CA VAL A 91 -15.48 6.15 -3.79
C VAL A 91 -14.62 7.01 -2.85
N PRO A 92 -15.15 7.44 -1.68
CA PRO A 92 -14.37 8.24 -0.74
C PRO A 92 -13.08 7.56 -0.27
N ILE A 93 -12.06 8.37 -0.04
CA ILE A 93 -10.77 7.98 0.53
C ILE A 93 -10.93 7.23 1.85
N ALA A 94 -10.17 6.14 2.02
CA ALA A 94 -10.12 5.41 3.28
C ALA A 94 -9.53 6.29 4.39
N PRO A 95 -10.09 6.31 5.62
CA PRO A 95 -9.64 7.18 6.70
C PRO A 95 -8.15 7.06 7.03
N GLY A 96 -7.61 5.84 7.05
CA GLY A 96 -6.19 5.61 7.31
C GLY A 96 -5.28 6.23 6.25
N LEU A 97 -5.64 6.07 4.96
CA LEU A 97 -4.90 6.69 3.87
C LEU A 97 -4.99 8.22 3.94
N LYS A 98 -6.18 8.76 4.22
CA LYS A 98 -6.35 10.21 4.39
C LYS A 98 -5.42 10.75 5.47
N LYS A 99 -5.37 10.12 6.64
CA LYS A 99 -4.52 10.55 7.74
C LYS A 99 -3.03 10.49 7.39
N LEU A 100 -2.60 9.43 6.72
CA LEU A 100 -1.23 9.32 6.20
C LEU A 100 -0.91 10.50 5.29
N LEU A 101 -1.71 10.73 4.25
CA LEU A 101 -1.46 11.81 3.28
C LEU A 101 -1.52 13.19 3.94
N ASP A 102 -2.50 13.43 4.82
CA ASP A 102 -2.59 14.67 5.59
C ASP A 102 -1.32 14.90 6.44
N ALA A 103 -0.81 13.86 7.11
CA ALA A 103 0.39 13.96 7.94
C ALA A 103 1.63 14.29 7.10
N VAL A 104 1.81 13.63 5.95
CA VAL A 104 2.95 13.91 5.04
C VAL A 104 2.83 15.31 4.43
N LEU A 105 1.62 15.72 4.01
CA LEU A 105 1.37 17.07 3.49
C LEU A 105 1.59 18.17 4.53
N ALA A 106 1.28 17.90 5.80
CA ALA A 106 1.46 18.84 6.90
C ALA A 106 2.88 18.82 7.49
N ALA A 107 3.70 17.83 7.17
CA ALA A 107 5.05 17.73 7.69
C ALA A 107 5.86 19.01 7.41
N PRO A 108 6.59 19.57 8.38
CA PRO A 108 7.21 20.89 8.25
C PRO A 108 8.49 20.86 7.40
N GLY A 109 9.27 19.80 7.51
CA GLY A 109 10.54 19.65 6.81
C GLY A 109 10.42 18.83 5.52
N TRP A 110 11.37 19.06 4.61
CA TRP A 110 11.43 18.33 3.35
C TRP A 110 11.87 16.86 3.54
N LEU A 111 12.60 16.55 4.61
CA LEU A 111 13.07 15.20 4.92
C LEU A 111 11.91 14.30 5.33
N GLU A 112 11.06 14.77 6.22
CA GLU A 112 9.83 14.08 6.65
C GLU A 112 8.90 13.87 5.45
N LYS A 113 8.74 14.90 4.61
CA LYS A 113 7.97 14.77 3.35
C LYS A 113 8.57 13.71 2.43
N ALA A 114 9.89 13.72 2.23
CA ALA A 114 10.57 12.77 1.37
C ALA A 114 10.47 11.34 1.92
N VAL A 115 10.67 11.13 3.22
CA VAL A 115 10.52 9.81 3.87
C VAL A 115 9.07 9.33 3.81
N GLY A 116 8.13 10.17 4.22
CA GLY A 116 6.70 9.84 4.24
C GLY A 116 6.14 9.54 2.85
N MET A 117 6.56 10.29 1.82
CA MET A 117 6.13 10.03 0.46
C MET A 117 6.91 8.88 -0.16
N GLN A 118 8.23 9.06 -0.37
CA GLN A 118 9.04 8.17 -1.21
C GLN A 118 9.27 6.78 -0.63
N ILE A 119 9.27 6.65 0.71
CA ILE A 119 9.58 5.38 1.38
C ILE A 119 8.32 4.71 1.89
N VAL A 120 7.48 5.48 2.60
CA VAL A 120 6.24 4.93 3.16
C VAL A 120 5.18 4.86 2.06
N THR A 121 4.70 5.99 1.56
CA THR A 121 3.54 6.03 0.64
C THR A 121 3.80 5.29 -0.68
N GLU A 122 4.89 5.59 -1.39
CA GLU A 122 5.22 4.90 -2.65
C GLU A 122 5.52 3.42 -2.42
N GLY A 123 6.22 3.08 -1.34
CA GLY A 123 6.48 1.67 -1.02
C GLY A 123 5.22 0.86 -0.77
N LEU A 124 4.19 1.48 -0.17
CA LEU A 124 2.88 0.87 0.02
C LEU A 124 2.12 0.74 -1.31
N ALA A 125 2.14 1.81 -2.12
CA ALA A 125 1.49 1.87 -3.43
C ALA A 125 2.07 0.81 -4.37
N LEU A 126 3.39 0.78 -4.53
CA LEU A 126 4.14 -0.16 -5.38
C LEU A 126 3.77 -1.62 -5.07
N TYR A 127 3.74 -1.98 -3.77
CA TYR A 127 3.34 -3.33 -3.36
C TYR A 127 1.87 -3.62 -3.71
N ALA A 128 0.96 -2.67 -3.45
CA ALA A 128 -0.46 -2.84 -3.71
C ALA A 128 -0.79 -2.92 -5.22
N PHE A 129 -0.10 -2.12 -6.05
CA PHE A 129 -0.25 -2.14 -7.51
C PHE A 129 0.22 -3.47 -8.07
N ARG A 130 1.40 -3.93 -7.63
CA ARG A 130 1.94 -5.24 -7.98
C ARG A 130 0.97 -6.37 -7.61
N ASP A 131 0.41 -6.33 -6.41
CA ASP A 131 -0.53 -7.36 -5.95
C ASP A 131 -1.81 -7.39 -6.80
N MET A 132 -2.41 -6.22 -7.06
CA MET A 132 -3.60 -6.12 -7.89
C MET A 132 -3.32 -6.52 -9.35
N ARG A 133 -2.15 -6.13 -9.90
CA ARG A 133 -1.69 -6.47 -11.26
C ARG A 133 -1.54 -7.98 -11.43
N ASN A 134 -0.95 -8.66 -10.45
CA ASN A 134 -0.71 -10.09 -10.50
C ASN A 134 -2.02 -10.89 -10.37
N GLN A 135 -3.02 -10.33 -9.69
CA GLN A 135 -4.32 -10.97 -9.52
C GLN A 135 -5.31 -10.69 -10.67
N THR A 136 -5.28 -9.49 -11.25
CA THR A 136 -6.23 -9.12 -12.32
C THR A 136 -6.05 -9.99 -13.56
N GLN A 137 -7.17 -10.29 -14.21
CA GLN A 137 -7.23 -10.94 -15.53
C GLN A 137 -7.80 -9.99 -16.59
N GLU A 138 -8.20 -8.78 -16.20
CA GLU A 138 -8.72 -7.78 -17.13
C GLU A 138 -7.55 -7.10 -17.84
N PRO A 139 -7.44 -7.21 -19.18
CA PRO A 139 -6.26 -6.75 -19.92
C PRO A 139 -5.95 -5.26 -19.74
N LEU A 140 -6.95 -4.39 -19.77
CA LEU A 140 -6.74 -2.94 -19.69
C LEU A 140 -6.17 -2.56 -18.31
N LEU A 141 -6.75 -3.07 -17.23
CA LEU A 141 -6.28 -2.84 -15.87
C LEU A 141 -4.89 -3.41 -15.66
N LYS A 142 -4.61 -4.59 -16.21
CA LYS A 142 -3.29 -5.20 -16.11
C LYS A 142 -2.24 -4.31 -16.78
N GLN A 143 -2.55 -3.77 -17.97
CA GLN A 143 -1.67 -2.87 -18.70
C GLN A 143 -1.50 -1.53 -17.98
N LEU A 144 -2.59 -0.94 -17.47
CA LEU A 144 -2.56 0.29 -16.68
C LEU A 144 -1.64 0.13 -15.47
N LEU A 145 -1.87 -0.90 -14.64
CA LEU A 145 -1.06 -1.14 -13.45
C LEU A 145 0.40 -1.47 -13.80
N THR A 146 0.65 -2.10 -14.96
CA THR A 146 2.03 -2.34 -15.44
C THR A 146 2.75 -1.04 -15.70
N TYR A 147 2.11 -0.07 -16.38
CA TYR A 147 2.76 1.21 -16.69
C TYR A 147 2.93 2.09 -15.46
N VAL A 148 1.90 2.21 -14.61
CA VAL A 148 2.02 2.95 -13.35
C VAL A 148 3.11 2.35 -12.46
N SER A 149 3.12 1.03 -12.26
CA SER A 149 4.15 0.39 -11.40
C SER A 149 5.59 0.60 -11.89
N ARG A 150 5.80 0.84 -13.19
CA ARG A 150 7.13 1.17 -13.73
C ARG A 150 7.60 2.55 -13.30
N ASP A 151 6.68 3.51 -13.27
CA ASP A 151 6.96 4.86 -12.78
C ASP A 151 7.20 4.81 -11.26
N GLU A 152 6.35 4.09 -10.52
CA GLU A 152 6.51 3.92 -9.06
C GLU A 152 7.79 3.21 -8.64
N ALA A 153 8.28 2.26 -9.44
CA ALA A 153 9.57 1.62 -9.19
C ALA A 153 10.71 2.66 -9.24
N ARG A 154 10.61 3.67 -10.11
CA ARG A 154 11.57 4.78 -10.18
C ARG A 154 11.39 5.74 -9.01
N HIS A 155 10.16 6.11 -8.66
CA HIS A 155 9.83 6.93 -7.46
C HIS A 155 10.47 6.34 -6.21
N THR A 156 10.17 5.09 -5.93
CA THR A 156 10.74 4.36 -4.79
C THR A 156 12.27 4.27 -4.90
N GLY A 157 12.80 3.86 -6.06
CA GLY A 157 14.23 3.68 -6.28
C GLY A 157 15.05 4.97 -6.09
N TYR A 158 14.53 6.09 -6.58
CA TYR A 158 15.11 7.40 -6.34
C TYR A 158 15.06 7.74 -4.85
N GLY A 159 13.91 7.57 -4.19
CA GLY A 159 13.74 7.81 -2.76
C GLY A 159 14.80 7.10 -1.93
N ILE A 160 14.98 5.80 -2.20
CA ILE A 160 16.02 4.98 -1.56
C ILE A 160 17.40 5.57 -1.80
N LYS A 161 17.78 5.77 -3.08
CA LYS A 161 19.14 6.22 -3.43
C LYS A 161 19.46 7.59 -2.84
N TYR A 162 18.51 8.52 -2.94
CA TYR A 162 18.67 9.89 -2.48
C TYR A 162 18.72 9.96 -0.95
N LEU A 163 17.81 9.29 -0.25
CA LEU A 163 17.81 9.28 1.22
C LEU A 163 19.00 8.50 1.79
N SER A 164 19.43 7.40 1.18
CA SER A 164 20.66 6.70 1.59
C SER A 164 21.91 7.59 1.51
N ALA A 165 21.93 8.59 0.63
CA ALA A 165 23.03 9.55 0.55
C ALA A 165 22.92 10.68 1.60
N VAL A 166 21.69 11.08 1.96
CA VAL A 166 21.44 12.21 2.86
C VAL A 166 21.45 11.79 4.34
N LEU A 167 20.78 10.70 4.71
CA LEU A 167 20.60 10.29 6.10
C LEU A 167 21.92 10.10 6.90
N PRO A 168 23.03 9.65 6.30
CA PRO A 168 24.31 9.58 7.01
C PRO A 168 24.85 10.95 7.47
N THR A 169 24.43 12.05 6.84
CA THR A 169 24.90 13.41 7.19
C THR A 169 24.10 14.06 8.31
N LEU A 170 23.04 13.42 8.79
CA LEU A 170 22.17 13.94 9.85
C LEU A 170 22.71 13.58 11.25
N SER A 171 22.32 14.36 12.25
CA SER A 171 22.57 14.02 13.65
C SER A 171 21.75 12.79 14.08
N ASP A 172 22.13 12.18 15.21
CA ASP A 172 21.38 11.06 15.76
C ASP A 172 19.94 11.44 16.14
N GLU A 173 19.75 12.66 16.66
CA GLU A 173 18.44 13.21 17.00
C GLU A 173 17.56 13.36 15.76
N GLN A 174 18.09 13.97 14.70
CA GLN A 174 17.36 14.14 13.44
C GLN A 174 16.97 12.79 12.81
N ARG A 175 17.86 11.80 12.88
CA ARG A 175 17.55 10.44 12.42
C ARG A 175 16.45 9.79 13.26
N ALA A 176 16.51 9.94 14.59
CA ALA A 176 15.50 9.40 15.48
C ALA A 176 14.11 10.02 15.25
N GLU A 177 14.05 11.33 14.97
CA GLU A 177 12.80 12.02 14.61
C GLU A 177 12.22 11.50 13.28
N LEU A 178 13.08 11.26 12.27
CA LEU A 178 12.64 10.68 10.99
C LEU A 178 12.20 9.23 11.11
N GLU A 179 12.87 8.46 11.95
CA GLU A 179 12.47 7.10 12.32
C GLU A 179 11.05 7.08 12.93
N ASP A 180 10.77 7.98 13.88
CA ASP A 180 9.46 8.11 14.51
C ASP A 180 8.39 8.52 13.51
N PHE A 181 8.71 9.49 12.66
CA PHE A 181 7.81 9.94 11.61
C PHE A 181 7.48 8.82 10.61
N ALA A 182 8.47 8.03 10.20
CA ALA A 182 8.28 6.90 9.29
C ALA A 182 7.41 5.80 9.91
N PHE A 183 7.67 5.45 11.18
CA PHE A 183 6.86 4.49 11.90
C PHE A 183 5.42 4.96 12.04
N GLU A 184 5.19 6.19 12.52
CA GLU A 184 3.84 6.72 12.69
C GLU A 184 3.09 6.81 11.36
N SER A 185 3.77 7.22 10.28
CA SER A 185 3.21 7.23 8.93
C SER A 185 2.74 5.82 8.51
N ALA A 186 3.57 4.80 8.70
CA ALA A 186 3.18 3.42 8.39
C ALA A 186 2.04 2.91 9.29
N ARG A 187 2.03 3.29 10.57
CA ARG A 187 1.01 2.93 11.56
C ARG A 187 -0.38 3.49 11.20
N LEU A 188 -0.45 4.70 10.63
CA LEU A 188 -1.71 5.37 10.28
C LEU A 188 -2.58 4.57 9.30
N LEU A 189 -1.99 3.70 8.47
CA LEU A 189 -2.76 2.81 7.58
C LEU A 189 -3.39 1.61 8.29
N ILE A 190 -2.83 1.19 9.41
CA ILE A 190 -3.31 0.05 10.19
C ILE A 190 -4.30 0.50 11.26
N ASP A 191 -4.22 1.76 11.71
CA ASP A 191 -4.97 2.27 12.85
C ASP A 191 -6.49 2.17 12.65
N SER A 192 -7.09 1.15 13.27
CA SER A 192 -8.55 0.90 13.27
C SER A 192 -9.31 1.86 14.18
N ARG A 193 -8.62 2.64 15.03
CA ARG A 193 -9.23 3.69 15.87
C ARG A 193 -9.53 4.95 15.06
N ALA A 194 -9.16 4.97 13.77
CA ALA A 194 -9.29 6.11 12.88
C ALA A 194 -10.69 6.35 12.26
N GLY A 195 -11.68 5.52 12.59
CA GLY A 195 -13.03 5.60 12.04
C GLY A 195 -13.43 4.28 11.37
N VAL A 196 -14.04 4.37 10.18
CA VAL A 196 -14.39 3.19 9.35
C VAL A 196 -13.11 2.42 9.04
N SER A 197 -12.97 1.23 9.62
CA SER A 197 -11.83 0.35 9.43
C SER A 197 -11.85 -0.29 8.05
N MET A 198 -10.72 -0.85 7.60
CA MET A 198 -10.69 -1.66 6.37
C MET A 198 -11.75 -2.76 6.40
N ARG A 199 -12.01 -3.37 7.58
CA ARG A 199 -13.05 -4.37 7.78
C ARG A 199 -14.44 -3.81 7.50
N ASP A 200 -14.73 -2.59 7.97
CA ASP A 200 -16.01 -1.94 7.73
C ASP A 200 -16.24 -1.65 6.25
N SER A 201 -15.21 -1.22 5.53
CA SER A 201 -15.26 -1.08 4.07
C SER A 201 -15.55 -2.42 3.37
N VAL A 202 -14.95 -3.53 3.82
CA VAL A 202 -15.27 -4.87 3.29
C VAL A 202 -16.74 -5.22 3.51
N MET A 203 -17.25 -4.97 4.72
CA MET A 203 -18.64 -5.26 5.05
C MET A 203 -19.60 -4.46 4.17
N GLU A 204 -19.31 -3.19 3.92
CA GLU A 204 -20.14 -2.35 3.06
C GLU A 204 -20.10 -2.80 1.59
N ILE A 205 -18.93 -3.19 1.10
CA ILE A 205 -18.77 -3.77 -0.24
C ILE A 205 -19.63 -5.03 -0.38
N TRP A 206 -19.59 -5.92 0.62
CA TRP A 206 -20.38 -7.15 0.63
C TRP A 206 -21.88 -6.88 0.71
N ARG A 207 -22.33 -6.00 1.61
CA ARG A 207 -23.75 -5.59 1.69
C ARG A 207 -24.23 -5.05 0.34
N GLY A 208 -23.44 -4.18 -0.28
CA GLY A 208 -23.76 -3.61 -1.60
C GLY A 208 -23.81 -4.66 -2.72
N ALA A 209 -23.14 -5.79 -2.57
CA ALA A 209 -23.20 -6.92 -3.49
C ALA A 209 -24.30 -7.95 -3.13
N GLY A 210 -25.10 -7.69 -2.10
CA GLY A 210 -26.13 -8.62 -1.61
C GLY A 210 -25.58 -9.78 -0.78
N ILE A 211 -24.34 -9.66 -0.27
CA ILE A 211 -23.73 -10.63 0.63
C ILE A 211 -23.92 -10.17 2.07
N ASP A 212 -24.55 -10.99 2.91
CA ASP A 212 -24.61 -10.75 4.36
C ASP A 212 -23.20 -10.93 4.97
N PRO A 213 -22.58 -9.88 5.52
CA PRO A 213 -21.23 -9.98 6.04
C PRO A 213 -21.09 -10.89 7.25
N ALA A 214 -22.11 -10.97 8.11
CA ALA A 214 -22.06 -11.80 9.31
C ALA A 214 -22.05 -13.29 8.92
N LEU A 215 -22.92 -13.67 7.98
CA LEU A 215 -22.94 -15.02 7.41
C LEU A 215 -21.64 -15.32 6.66
N ALA A 216 -21.16 -14.38 5.83
CA ALA A 216 -19.91 -14.55 5.09
C ALA A 216 -18.73 -14.81 6.04
N PHE A 217 -18.56 -14.00 7.10
CA PHE A 217 -17.50 -14.23 8.08
C PHE A 217 -17.65 -15.57 8.80
N ALA A 218 -18.87 -15.96 9.18
CA ALA A 218 -19.11 -17.23 9.85
C ALA A 218 -18.76 -18.43 8.96
N GLU A 219 -19.14 -18.42 7.68
CA GLU A 219 -18.79 -19.50 6.74
C GLU A 219 -17.30 -19.52 6.41
N ILE A 220 -16.70 -18.36 6.16
CA ILE A 220 -15.25 -18.25 5.88
C ILE A 220 -14.43 -18.75 7.09
N ALA A 221 -14.86 -18.47 8.32
CA ALA A 221 -14.18 -18.92 9.52
C ALA A 221 -14.12 -20.46 9.65
N LYS A 222 -15.12 -21.18 9.12
CA LYS A 222 -15.11 -22.65 9.07
C LYS A 222 -14.04 -23.19 8.13
N GLU A 223 -13.53 -22.37 7.21
CA GLU A 223 -12.53 -22.72 6.21
C GLU A 223 -11.15 -22.10 6.51
N ARG A 224 -10.89 -21.77 7.79
CA ARG A 224 -9.63 -21.15 8.25
C ARG A 224 -8.40 -21.91 7.79
N GLU A 225 -8.39 -23.24 7.87
CA GLU A 225 -7.24 -24.05 7.45
C GLU A 225 -6.96 -23.92 5.96
N THR A 226 -8.01 -23.95 5.12
CA THR A 226 -7.89 -23.73 3.67
C THR A 226 -7.30 -22.36 3.37
N LEU A 227 -7.74 -21.32 4.09
CA LEU A 227 -7.18 -19.97 3.95
C LEU A 227 -5.71 -19.90 4.38
N VAL A 228 -5.34 -20.53 5.50
CA VAL A 228 -3.95 -20.58 5.96
C VAL A 228 -3.07 -21.27 4.92
N GLN A 229 -3.52 -22.42 4.39
CA GLN A 229 -2.79 -23.14 3.35
C GLN A 229 -2.68 -22.31 2.05
N ALA A 230 -3.75 -21.63 1.64
CA ALA A 230 -3.74 -20.77 0.46
C ALA A 230 -2.74 -19.61 0.63
N ILE A 231 -2.73 -18.96 1.80
CA ILE A 231 -1.78 -17.90 2.14
C ILE A 231 -0.33 -18.42 2.16
N GLN A 232 -0.10 -19.63 2.70
CA GLN A 232 1.24 -20.24 2.73
C GLN A 232 1.73 -20.57 1.32
N LYS A 233 0.85 -21.08 0.44
CA LYS A 233 1.18 -21.37 -0.96
C LYS A 233 1.59 -20.13 -1.74
N THR A 234 1.11 -18.95 -1.37
CA THR A 234 1.49 -17.66 -1.97
C THR A 234 2.66 -16.97 -1.26
N GLY A 235 3.39 -17.67 -0.39
CA GLY A 235 4.58 -17.13 0.29
C GLY A 235 4.30 -16.32 1.57
N GLY A 236 3.09 -16.43 2.13
CA GLY A 236 2.66 -15.75 3.36
C GLY A 236 2.03 -14.37 3.10
N ARG A 237 1.43 -13.78 4.14
CA ARG A 237 0.73 -12.48 4.07
C ARG A 237 1.56 -11.39 4.73
N ARG A 238 2.72 -11.03 4.18
CA ARG A 238 3.55 -9.95 4.76
C ARG A 238 2.85 -8.58 4.65
N GLY A 239 2.03 -8.40 3.62
CA GLY A 239 1.40 -7.11 3.33
C GLY A 239 2.45 -6.06 2.93
N PRO A 240 2.01 -4.84 2.59
CA PRO A 240 2.91 -3.83 2.06
C PRO A 240 3.93 -3.33 3.09
N ILE A 241 3.57 -3.28 4.38
CA ILE A 241 4.48 -2.79 5.42
C ILE A 241 5.63 -3.77 5.69
N ARG A 242 5.36 -5.05 6.01
CA ARG A 242 6.43 -6.03 6.26
C ARG A 242 7.09 -6.52 4.98
N GLY A 243 6.34 -6.54 3.89
CA GLY A 243 6.82 -7.03 2.60
C GLY A 243 7.71 -6.03 1.86
N PHE A 244 7.64 -4.74 2.19
CA PHE A 244 8.34 -3.71 1.43
C PHE A 244 8.80 -2.50 2.25
N VAL A 245 7.92 -1.85 3.04
CA VAL A 245 8.29 -0.64 3.80
C VAL A 245 9.41 -0.92 4.81
N ILE A 246 9.26 -1.94 5.66
CA ILE A 246 10.28 -2.31 6.66
C ILE A 246 11.64 -2.66 6.00
N PRO A 247 11.70 -3.54 4.98
CA PRO A 247 12.93 -3.77 4.23
C PRO A 247 13.56 -2.49 3.66
N THR A 248 12.74 -1.53 3.22
CA THR A 248 13.21 -0.26 2.69
C THR A 248 13.78 0.63 3.79
N LEU A 249 13.08 0.76 4.93
CA LEU A 249 13.56 1.48 6.12
C LEU A 249 14.89 0.92 6.62
N ARG A 250 15.04 -0.41 6.67
CA ARG A 250 16.31 -1.07 6.98
C ARG A 250 17.41 -0.69 6.01
N THR A 251 17.11 -0.68 4.71
CA THR A 251 18.06 -0.37 3.64
C THR A 251 18.61 1.06 3.73
N ILE A 252 17.75 2.02 4.09
CA ILE A 252 18.15 3.44 4.21
C ILE A 252 18.66 3.83 5.61
N GLY A 253 18.62 2.91 6.58
CA GLY A 253 19.11 3.14 7.93
C GLY A 253 18.13 3.85 8.88
N LEU A 254 16.82 3.76 8.64
CA LEU A 254 15.74 4.27 9.51
C LEU A 254 14.98 3.13 10.22
N PHE A 255 15.70 2.09 10.63
CA PHE A 255 15.12 0.92 11.29
C PHE A 255 15.98 0.45 12.46
N SER A 256 16.14 1.31 13.47
CA SER A 256 16.80 0.97 14.72
C SER A 256 16.05 -0.12 15.52
N PRO A 257 16.70 -0.77 16.50
CA PRO A 257 16.04 -1.72 17.40
C PRO A 257 14.81 -1.14 18.12
N ARG A 258 14.80 0.18 18.35
CA ARG A 258 13.68 0.91 18.93
C ARG A 258 12.47 0.91 18.00
N ILE A 259 12.69 1.20 16.72
CA ILE A 259 11.65 1.16 15.69
C ILE A 259 11.18 -0.27 15.42
N GLU A 260 12.08 -1.25 15.42
CA GLU A 260 11.71 -2.66 15.32
C GLU A 260 10.74 -3.06 16.44
N ALA A 261 11.03 -2.67 17.70
CA ALA A 261 10.14 -2.93 18.82
C ALA A 261 8.76 -2.26 18.67
N HIS A 262 8.69 -1.04 18.14
CA HIS A 262 7.42 -0.36 17.86
C HIS A 262 6.59 -1.08 16.79
N PHE A 263 7.22 -1.59 15.72
CA PHE A 263 6.52 -2.40 14.72
C PHE A 263 6.06 -3.75 15.30
N GLU A 264 6.89 -4.44 16.09
CA GLU A 264 6.50 -5.69 16.75
C GLU A 264 5.27 -5.49 17.65
N ASP A 265 5.28 -4.44 18.48
CA ASP A 265 4.14 -4.09 19.33
C ASP A 265 2.89 -3.79 18.49
N MET A 266 3.02 -2.98 17.44
CA MET A 266 1.91 -2.67 16.53
C MET A 266 1.31 -3.94 15.92
N PHE A 267 2.13 -4.89 15.43
CA PHE A 267 1.64 -6.12 14.81
C PHE A 267 1.06 -7.12 15.81
N ALA A 268 1.55 -7.16 17.05
CA ALA A 268 1.03 -8.03 18.10
C ALA A 268 -0.46 -7.76 18.40
N HIS A 269 -0.92 -6.53 18.16
CA HIS A 269 -2.30 -6.11 18.37
C HIS A 269 -3.22 -6.32 17.15
N ILE A 270 -2.71 -6.82 16.02
CA ILE A 270 -3.52 -7.07 14.81
C ILE A 270 -4.12 -8.48 14.85
N PRO A 271 -5.46 -8.64 14.76
CA PRO A 271 -6.09 -9.96 14.71
C PRO A 271 -5.75 -10.74 13.44
N GLY A 272 -5.32 -12.00 13.57
CA GLY A 272 -5.06 -12.89 12.43
C GLY A 272 -4.07 -14.00 12.75
N PRO A 273 -3.77 -14.92 11.79
CA PRO A 273 -2.63 -15.80 11.93
C PRO A 273 -1.36 -14.95 12.05
N GLY A 274 -0.73 -15.03 13.22
CA GLY A 274 0.50 -14.29 13.52
C GLY A 274 1.54 -14.53 12.44
N LEU A 275 2.17 -13.44 12.03
CA LEU A 275 2.96 -13.37 10.82
C LEU A 275 4.43 -13.81 11.08
N GLY A 276 4.69 -14.32 12.29
CA GLY A 276 6.01 -14.57 12.85
C GLY A 276 6.76 -13.27 13.19
N PRO A 277 7.90 -13.35 13.91
CA PRO A 277 8.73 -12.18 14.21
C PRO A 277 9.21 -11.43 12.95
N ILE A 278 9.39 -10.12 13.05
CA ILE A 278 9.92 -9.23 11.99
C ILE A 278 11.36 -9.60 11.59
N ALA A 279 12.09 -10.27 12.48
CA ALA A 279 13.40 -10.85 12.18
C ALA A 279 13.39 -11.85 11.00
N ASN A 280 12.23 -12.46 10.71
CA ASN A 280 12.06 -13.42 9.62
C ASN A 280 11.63 -12.77 8.29
N ASP A 281 11.42 -11.45 8.26
CA ASP A 281 11.10 -10.72 7.03
C ASP A 281 12.33 -10.50 6.15
N PRO A 282 12.11 -10.20 4.84
CA PRO A 282 13.20 -9.79 3.97
C PRO A 282 14.09 -8.73 4.62
N LYS A 283 15.40 -8.93 4.53
CA LYS A 283 16.39 -8.03 5.13
C LYS A 283 16.68 -6.81 4.26
N GLY A 284 16.24 -6.83 3.01
CA GLY A 284 16.44 -5.76 2.05
C GLY A 284 15.42 -5.83 0.92
N ILE A 285 15.53 -4.88 0.02
CA ILE A 285 14.68 -4.72 -1.15
C ILE A 285 15.24 -5.48 -2.36
N PRO A 286 14.42 -5.78 -3.38
CA PRO A 286 14.90 -6.29 -4.66
C PRO A 286 15.90 -5.32 -5.30
N GLU A 287 16.95 -5.86 -5.95
CA GLU A 287 17.95 -5.05 -6.66
C GLU A 287 17.35 -4.34 -7.89
N ASP A 288 16.50 -5.05 -8.64
CA ASP A 288 15.73 -4.51 -9.74
C ASP A 288 14.25 -4.37 -9.35
N LEU A 289 13.87 -3.17 -8.94
CA LEU A 289 12.48 -2.86 -8.56
C LEU A 289 11.53 -2.93 -9.76
N GLU A 290 11.98 -2.58 -10.96
CA GLU A 290 11.13 -2.61 -12.16
C GLU A 290 10.84 -4.06 -12.57
N ALA A 291 11.84 -4.93 -12.54
CA ALA A 291 11.65 -6.35 -12.74
C ALA A 291 10.73 -6.92 -11.65
N TRP A 292 10.99 -6.62 -10.37
CA TRP A 292 10.20 -7.14 -9.26
C TRP A 292 8.70 -6.81 -9.36
N VAL A 293 8.33 -5.60 -9.78
CA VAL A 293 6.90 -5.25 -9.96
C VAL A 293 6.25 -5.89 -11.17
N ASN A 294 7.04 -6.22 -12.19
CA ASN A 294 6.52 -6.77 -13.45
C ASN A 294 6.57 -8.30 -13.51
N GLU A 295 7.45 -8.92 -12.74
CA GLU A 295 7.57 -10.36 -12.57
C GLU A 295 6.41 -10.88 -11.71
N GLY A 296 5.57 -11.70 -12.33
CA GLY A 296 4.56 -12.50 -11.63
C GLY A 296 5.23 -13.68 -10.94
N ALA A 297 4.91 -13.90 -9.67
CA ALA A 297 5.21 -15.16 -9.00
C ALA A 297 4.40 -16.31 -9.61
#